data_AF-A0A151BHZ1-F1
#
_entry.id   AF-A0A151BHZ1-F1
#
_cell.length_a   1.000
_cell.length_b   1.000
_cell.length_c   1.000
_cell.angle_alpha   90.00
_cell.angle_beta   90.00
_cell.angle_gamma   90.00
#
_symmetry.space_group_name_H-M   'P 1'
#
loop_
_entity.id
_entity.type
_entity.pdbx_description
1 polymer ?
#
loop_
_entity_poly.entity_id
_entity_poly.type
_entity_poly.pdbx_seq_one_letter_code
_entity_poly.pdbx_strand_id
1 'polypeptide(L)'
;KYRPPPVKGRRIEEKLTIGLISFLQSSFPDIELEQPIAKGARIDAIIGGKIGIEAKYRPQATEFDRLYGQVEKYLRRLDHVIVVFFETPSRDVHNFRNRINKIFADKVTILNIV
;
A
#
# COMPACT_ATOMS: atom_id res chain seq x y z
N LYS A 1 -22.30 30.94 -4.76
CA LYS A 1 -21.54 30.31 -3.65
C LYS A 1 -20.46 29.42 -4.26
N TYR A 2 -19.18 29.77 -4.11
CA TYR A 2 -18.08 28.92 -4.54
C TYR A 2 -18.01 27.70 -3.61
N ARG A 3 -18.10 26.48 -4.17
CA ARG A 3 -17.76 25.25 -3.45
C ARG A 3 -16.38 24.83 -3.94
N PRO A 4 -15.34 24.81 -3.08
CA PRO A 4 -14.07 24.24 -3.48
C PRO A 4 -14.29 22.78 -3.93
N PRO A 5 -13.61 22.32 -4.98
CA PRO A 5 -13.75 20.95 -5.44
C PRO A 5 -13.38 19.99 -4.30
N PRO A 6 -14.07 18.85 -4.16
CA PRO A 6 -13.72 17.88 -3.13
C PRO A 6 -12.25 17.50 -3.30
N VAL A 7 -11.50 17.57 -2.20
CA VAL A 7 -10.13 17.04 -2.16
C VAL A 7 -10.25 15.55 -2.44
N LYS A 8 -9.91 15.15 -3.66
CA LYS A 8 -10.03 13.75 -4.10
C LYS A 8 -9.11 12.91 -3.21
N GLY A 9 -9.60 11.78 -2.70
CA GLY A 9 -8.85 10.87 -1.81
C GLY A 9 -7.44 10.55 -2.30
N ARG A 10 -7.25 10.48 -3.62
CA ARG A 10 -5.93 10.35 -4.27
C ARG A 10 -4.87 11.37 -3.84
N ARG A 11 -5.23 12.65 -3.64
CA ARG A 11 -4.28 13.67 -3.17
C ARG A 11 -3.89 13.49 -1.71
N ILE A 12 -4.78 12.88 -0.91
CA ILE A 12 -4.51 12.58 0.49
C ILE A 12 -3.61 11.34 0.56
N GLU A 13 -3.94 10.29 -0.20
CA GLU A 13 -3.10 9.09 -0.35
C GLU A 13 -1.66 9.48 -0.73
N GLU A 14 -1.49 10.26 -1.80
CA GLU A 14 -0.17 10.71 -2.26
C GLU A 14 0.63 11.43 -1.15
N LYS A 15 0.00 12.35 -0.42
CA LYS A 15 0.65 13.06 0.69
C LYS A 15 1.04 12.15 1.85
N LEU A 16 0.16 11.22 2.23
CA LEU A 16 0.42 10.26 3.31
C LEU A 16 1.52 9.28 2.93
N THR A 17 1.51 8.79 1.69
CA THR A 17 2.55 7.93 1.13
C THR A 17 3.91 8.64 1.12
N ILE A 18 3.97 9.88 0.64
CA ILE A 18 5.20 10.68 0.68
C ILE A 18 5.70 10.87 2.11
N GLY A 19 4.80 11.21 3.05
CA GLY A 19 5.15 11.40 4.45
C GLY A 19 5.71 10.12 5.10
N LEU A 20 5.06 8.98 4.88
CA LEU A 20 5.53 7.67 5.32
C LEU A 20 6.92 7.37 4.77
N ILE A 21 7.13 7.53 3.47
CA ILE A 21 8.39 7.15 2.86
C ILE A 21 9.52 8.10 3.29
N SER A 22 9.24 9.40 3.41
CA SER A 22 10.22 10.38 3.92
C SER A 22 10.66 10.02 5.34
N PHE A 23 9.74 9.55 6.18
CA PHE A 23 10.08 9.04 7.51
C PHE A 23 10.93 7.77 7.45
N LEU A 24 10.62 6.84 6.55
CA LEU A 24 11.38 5.59 6.41
C LEU A 24 12.78 5.81 5.85
N GLN A 25 12.99 6.80 4.99
CA GLN A 25 14.29 7.13 4.39
C GLN A 25 15.38 7.43 5.42
N SER A 26 15.03 7.94 6.61
CA SER A 26 16.03 8.19 7.66
C SER A 26 16.59 6.89 8.26
N SER A 27 15.83 5.80 8.19
CA SER A 27 16.16 4.50 8.78
C SER A 27 16.57 3.46 7.74
N PHE A 28 16.10 3.62 6.50
CA PHE A 28 16.31 2.72 5.37
C PHE A 28 16.86 3.52 4.18
N PRO A 29 18.18 3.78 4.12
CA PRO A 29 18.78 4.62 3.09
C PRO A 29 18.72 4.02 1.68
N ASP A 30 18.43 2.72 1.57
CA ASP A 30 18.28 1.94 0.34
C ASP A 30 16.81 1.86 -0.14
N ILE A 31 15.91 2.67 0.42
CA ILE A 31 14.52 2.71 -0.02
C ILE A 31 14.40 3.41 -1.39
N GLU A 32 13.78 2.70 -2.33
CA GLU A 32 13.54 3.17 -3.70
C GLU A 32 12.06 3.50 -3.90
N LEU A 33 11.78 4.68 -4.47
CA LEU A 33 10.42 5.16 -4.73
C LEU A 33 9.88 4.64 -6.06
N GLU A 34 8.57 4.40 -6.09
CA GLU A 34 7.74 4.12 -7.27
C GLU A 34 8.37 3.20 -8.33
N GLN A 35 8.58 1.94 -7.97
CA GLN A 35 9.27 0.99 -8.82
C GLN A 35 8.30 0.15 -9.68
N PRO A 36 8.60 -0.04 -10.98
CA PRO A 36 7.85 -0.99 -11.80
C PRO A 36 8.18 -2.43 -11.39
N ILE A 37 7.23 -3.10 -10.73
CA ILE A 37 7.39 -4.49 -10.32
C ILE A 37 6.99 -5.46 -11.42
N ALA A 38 5.95 -5.14 -12.19
CA ALA A 38 5.51 -5.98 -13.32
C ALA A 38 4.92 -5.12 -14.42
N LYS A 39 4.64 -5.72 -15.58
CA LYS A 39 3.97 -5.02 -16.69
C LYS A 39 2.64 -4.44 -16.19
N GLY A 40 2.56 -3.12 -16.09
CA GLY A 40 1.39 -2.39 -15.60
C GLY A 40 1.18 -2.41 -14.09
N ALA A 41 2.18 -2.80 -13.28
CA ALA A 41 2.12 -2.74 -11.83
C ALA A 41 3.32 -1.96 -11.26
N ARG A 42 3.04 -0.89 -10.52
CA ARG A 42 4.01 -0.06 -9.80
C ARG A 42 3.68 -0.16 -8.32
N ILE A 43 4.70 -0.32 -7.50
CA ILE A 43 4.60 -0.31 -6.04
C ILE A 43 5.11 1.03 -5.51
N ASP A 44 4.56 1.52 -4.40
CA ASP A 44 4.89 2.85 -3.90
C ASP A 44 6.35 2.97 -3.44
N ALA A 45 6.89 1.93 -2.80
CA ALA A 45 8.31 1.84 -2.47
C ALA A 45 8.84 0.39 -2.38
N ILE A 46 10.16 0.26 -2.47
CA ILE A 46 10.91 -0.99 -2.23
C ILE A 46 12.05 -0.72 -1.27
N ILE A 47 12.26 -1.59 -0.29
CA ILE A 47 13.44 -1.59 0.61
C ILE A 47 14.32 -2.79 0.25
N GLY A 48 15.63 -2.53 0.07
CA GLY A 48 16.64 -3.57 -0.18
C GLY A 48 16.37 -4.46 -1.40
N GLY A 49 15.62 -3.96 -2.38
CA GLY A 49 15.21 -4.72 -3.57
C GLY A 49 14.25 -5.90 -3.31
N LYS A 50 13.80 -6.11 -2.06
CA LYS A 50 13.12 -7.35 -1.63
C LYS A 50 11.81 -7.14 -0.91
N ILE A 51 11.64 -6.00 -0.22
CA ILE A 51 10.44 -5.72 0.58
C ILE A 51 9.68 -4.58 -0.09
N GLY A 52 8.44 -4.85 -0.50
CA GLY A 52 7.56 -3.86 -1.09
C GLY A 52 6.70 -3.13 -0.06
N ILE A 53 6.39 -1.86 -0.31
CA ILE A 53 5.41 -1.09 0.48
C ILE A 53 4.33 -0.56 -0.46
N GLU A 54 3.07 -0.86 -0.16
CA GLU A 54 1.90 -0.27 -0.83
C GLU A 54 1.00 0.40 0.22
N ALA A 55 0.70 1.66 0.00
CA ALA A 55 -0.14 2.48 0.86
C ALA A 55 -1.51 2.73 0.24
N LYS A 56 -2.56 2.74 1.06
CA LYS A 56 -3.93 3.06 0.64
C LYS A 56 -4.63 3.94 1.65
N TYR A 57 -5.32 4.97 1.17
CA TYR A 57 -6.16 5.84 1.99
C TYR A 57 -7.64 5.56 1.73
N ARG A 58 -8.34 5.01 2.74
CA ARG A 58 -9.78 4.70 2.68
C ARG A 58 -10.23 4.04 1.36
N PRO A 59 -9.61 2.90 0.98
CA PRO A 59 -9.91 2.25 -0.29
C PRO A 59 -11.38 1.80 -0.34
N GLN A 60 -12.00 1.98 -1.50
CA GLN A 60 -13.32 1.44 -1.80
C GLN A 60 -13.25 -0.06 -2.14
N ALA A 61 -14.40 -0.73 -2.21
CA ALA A 61 -14.47 -2.16 -2.49
C ALA A 61 -13.70 -2.58 -3.77
N THR A 62 -13.84 -1.80 -4.84
CA THR A 62 -13.11 -2.04 -6.11
C THR A 62 -11.59 -1.87 -5.96
N GLU A 63 -11.15 -0.98 -5.07
CA GLU A 63 -9.74 -0.75 -4.78
C GLU A 63 -9.16 -1.88 -3.92
N PHE A 64 -9.93 -2.46 -3.01
CA PHE A 64 -9.55 -3.68 -2.31
C PHE A 64 -9.36 -4.85 -3.29
N ASP A 65 -10.30 -5.07 -4.21
CA ASP A 65 -10.18 -6.13 -5.22
C ASP A 65 -8.93 -5.97 -6.09
N ARG A 66 -8.65 -4.73 -6.51
CA ARG A 66 -7.43 -4.38 -7.23
C ARG A 66 -6.18 -4.65 -6.38
N LEU A 67 -6.20 -4.28 -5.10
CA LEU A 67 -5.08 -4.44 -4.18
C LEU A 67 -4.69 -5.91 -3.99
N TYR A 68 -5.65 -6.84 -3.89
CA TYR A 68 -5.32 -8.27 -3.84
C TYR A 68 -4.54 -8.72 -5.08
N GLY A 69 -4.98 -8.30 -6.27
CA GLY A 69 -4.31 -8.63 -7.53
C GLY A 69 -2.94 -7.94 -7.66
N GLN A 70 -2.74 -6.78 -7.05
CA GLN A 70 -1.44 -6.13 -6.95
C GLN A 70 -0.49 -6.92 -6.03
N VAL A 71 -0.93 -7.26 -4.81
CA VAL A 71 -0.11 -8.02 -3.84
C VAL A 71 0.36 -9.35 -4.43
N GLU A 72 -0.53 -10.08 -5.11
CA GLU A 72 -0.14 -11.32 -5.81
C GLU A 72 0.97 -11.07 -6.84
N LYS A 73 0.85 -10.02 -7.66
CA LYS A 73 1.86 -9.69 -8.67
C LYS A 73 3.18 -9.25 -8.05
N TYR A 74 3.11 -8.53 -6.93
CA TYR A 74 4.28 -8.05 -6.21
C TYR A 74 5.11 -9.20 -5.65
N LEU A 75 4.46 -10.17 -5.00
CA LEU A 75 5.10 -11.36 -4.43
C LEU A 75 5.71 -12.32 -5.45
N ARG A 76 5.52 -12.10 -6.76
CA ARG A 76 6.25 -12.84 -7.81
C ARG A 76 7.71 -12.38 -7.95
N ARG A 77 8.06 -11.22 -7.40
CA ARG A 77 9.40 -10.63 -7.49
C ARG A 77 9.97 -10.13 -6.17
N LEU A 78 9.12 -9.99 -5.16
CA LEU A 78 9.47 -9.53 -3.82
C LEU A 78 9.33 -10.68 -2.83
N ASP A 79 10.20 -10.69 -1.84
CA ASP A 79 10.16 -11.68 -0.76
C ASP A 79 9.01 -11.38 0.21
N HIS A 80 8.68 -10.10 0.38
CA HIS A 80 7.68 -9.63 1.34
C HIS A 80 6.95 -8.37 0.84
N VAL A 81 5.70 -8.18 1.26
CA VAL A 81 4.92 -6.95 1.00
C VAL A 81 4.33 -6.40 2.29
N ILE A 82 4.52 -5.11 2.53
CA ILE A 82 3.89 -4.36 3.61
C ILE A 82 2.76 -3.54 3.00
N VAL A 83 1.53 -3.79 3.46
CA VAL A 83 0.36 -3.00 3.08
C VAL A 83 0.01 -2.06 4.23
N VAL A 84 0.00 -0.77 3.96
CA VAL A 84 -0.32 0.27 4.94
C VAL A 84 -1.67 0.89 4.60
N PHE A 85 -2.64 0.73 5.49
CA PHE A 85 -3.93 1.38 5.38
C PHE A 85 -3.96 2.64 6.26
N PHE A 86 -4.36 3.76 5.65
CA PHE A 86 -4.60 5.02 6.35
C PHE A 86 -6.10 5.28 6.50
N GLU A 87 -6.49 5.64 7.72
CA GLU A 87 -7.86 6.02 8.11
C GLU A 87 -8.94 5.03 7.65
N THR A 88 -8.58 3.75 7.52
CA THR A 88 -9.44 2.70 6.96
C THR A 88 -10.12 1.95 8.09
N PRO A 89 -11.46 1.70 8.01
CA PRO A 89 -12.16 1.01 9.08
C PRO A 89 -11.54 -0.35 9.41
N SER A 90 -11.31 -0.63 10.70
CA SER A 90 -10.66 -1.87 11.15
C SER A 90 -11.36 -3.14 10.67
N ARG A 91 -12.68 -3.10 10.48
CA ARG A 91 -13.47 -4.21 9.91
C ARG A 91 -13.01 -4.55 8.49
N ASP A 92 -12.80 -3.54 7.66
CA ASP A 92 -12.46 -3.73 6.26
C ASP A 92 -11.00 -4.20 6.12
N VAL A 93 -10.09 -3.67 6.95
CA VAL A 93 -8.71 -4.18 7.06
C VAL A 93 -8.68 -5.62 7.57
N HIS A 94 -9.53 -5.98 8.52
CA HIS A 94 -9.63 -7.36 9.02
C HIS A 94 -10.10 -8.32 7.93
N ASN A 95 -11.12 -7.93 7.16
CA ASN A 95 -11.57 -8.71 6.00
C ASN A 95 -10.45 -8.90 4.97
N PHE A 96 -9.70 -7.83 4.69
CA PHE A 96 -8.54 -7.89 3.80
C PHE A 96 -7.46 -8.85 4.30
N ARG A 97 -7.09 -8.73 5.58
CA ARG A 97 -6.12 -9.61 6.24
C ARG A 97 -6.53 -11.08 6.17
N ASN A 98 -7.79 -11.38 6.47
CA ASN A 98 -8.28 -12.76 6.44
C ASN A 98 -8.20 -13.38 5.03
N ARG A 99 -8.46 -12.60 3.98
CA ARG A 99 -8.35 -13.08 2.60
C ARG A 99 -6.89 -13.22 2.16
N ILE A 100 -6.01 -12.26 2.49
CA ILE A 100 -4.58 -12.34 2.19
C ILE A 100 -3.91 -13.52 2.90
N ASN A 101 -4.14 -13.69 4.20
CA ASN A 101 -3.45 -14.71 4.99
C ASN A 101 -3.77 -16.14 4.54
N LYS A 102 -4.94 -16.36 3.93
CA LYS A 102 -5.29 -17.66 3.33
C LYS A 102 -4.38 -18.05 2.16
N ILE A 103 -3.77 -17.07 1.49
CA ILE A 103 -3.02 -17.27 0.24
C ILE A 103 -1.54 -16.99 0.43
N PHE A 104 -1.20 -15.90 1.13
CA PHE A 104 0.16 -15.36 1.20
C PHE A 104 0.72 -15.28 2.62
N ALA A 105 -0.04 -15.75 3.63
CA ALA A 105 0.35 -15.91 5.02
C ALA A 105 1.45 -14.93 5.51
N ASP A 106 2.65 -15.46 5.79
CA ASP A 106 3.81 -14.81 6.37
C ASP A 106 4.52 -13.81 5.43
N LYS A 107 4.16 -13.77 4.15
CA LYS A 107 4.75 -12.88 3.15
C LYS A 107 4.10 -11.48 3.08
N VAL A 108 3.07 -11.23 3.88
CA VAL A 108 2.38 -9.94 3.90
C VAL A 108 2.20 -9.42 5.33
N THR A 109 2.70 -8.21 5.58
CA THR A 109 2.41 -7.47 6.81
C THR A 109 1.35 -6.42 6.53
N ILE A 110 0.31 -6.35 7.36
CA ILE A 110 -0.78 -5.37 7.21
C ILE A 110 -0.83 -4.46 8.41
N LEU A 111 -0.58 -3.17 8.18
CA LEU A 111 -0.65 -2.09 9.16
C LEU A 111 -1.90 -1.25 8.94
N ASN A 112 -2.56 -0.85 10.03
CA ASN A 112 -3.69 0.09 10.00
C ASN A 112 -3.35 1.31 10.86
N ILE A 113 -3.25 2.47 10.23
CA ILE A 113 -2.96 3.76 10.87
C ILE A 113 -4.27 4.55 10.85
N VAL A 114 -4.92 4.64 12.01
CA VAL A 114 -6.24 5.27 12.20
C VAL A 114 -6.16 6.64 12.83
#